data_AF-A0A8S3END9-F1
#
_entry.id   AF-A0A8S3END9-F1
#
_cell.length_a   1.000
_cell.length_b   1.000
_cell.length_c   1.000
_cell.angle_alpha   90.00
_cell.angle_beta   90.00
_cell.angle_gamma   90.00
#
_symmetry.space_group_name_H-M   'P 1'
#
loop_
_entity.id
_entity.type
_entity.pdbx_description
1 polymer ?
#
loop_
_entity_poly.entity_id
_entity_poly.type
_entity_poly.pdbx_seq_one_letter_code
_entity_poly.pdbx_strand_id
1 'polypeptide(L)'
;IFNVWQIQSLSSIYPSSMLWKPVVYQGVDRKVEKTTLMAIYDLRNNVILTPSIDQGIFNSLYSKPYVSAFNISLGRPKDGFFAKSNYTFIQLTAGLEILEVDSIKKFVTIALVVSLALPITVALIAAICIIKRQCSRQNISSYDVIED
;
A
#
# COMPACT_ATOMS: atom_id res chain seq x y z
N ILE A 1 -7.53 8.82 -5.04
CA ILE A 1 -6.32 9.52 -4.54
C ILE A 1 -5.47 8.63 -3.62
N PHE A 2 -6.05 7.62 -2.95
CA PHE A 2 -5.31 6.72 -2.05
C PHE A 2 -4.55 5.57 -2.73
N ASN A 3 -4.67 5.42 -4.06
CA ASN A 3 -3.89 4.41 -4.77
C ASN A 3 -2.46 4.90 -4.94
N VAL A 4 -1.52 4.03 -4.62
CA VAL A 4 -0.10 4.21 -4.89
C VAL A 4 0.27 3.12 -5.88
N TRP A 5 1.00 3.51 -6.91
CA TRP A 5 1.47 2.62 -7.96
C TRP A 5 2.91 2.24 -7.67
N GLN A 6 3.29 1.04 -8.04
CA GLN A 6 4.61 0.49 -7.80
C GLN A 6 5.14 -0.22 -9.04
N ILE A 7 6.41 0.03 -9.35
CA ILE A 7 7.24 -0.84 -10.19
C ILE A 7 8.32 -1.44 -9.30
N GLN A 8 8.60 -2.73 -9.50
CA GLN A 8 9.65 -3.46 -8.80
C GLN A 8 10.58 -4.13 -9.81
N SER A 9 11.87 -4.19 -9.50
CA SER A 9 12.79 -5.01 -10.26
C SER A 9 12.50 -6.49 -10.07
N LEU A 10 12.69 -7.28 -11.13
CA LEU A 10 12.59 -8.74 -11.09
C LEU A 10 13.74 -9.42 -10.33
N SER A 11 14.80 -8.68 -9.98
CA SER A 11 15.96 -9.23 -9.27
C SER A 11 15.62 -9.50 -7.81
N SER A 12 15.81 -10.73 -7.37
CA SER A 12 15.73 -11.12 -5.95
C SER A 12 17.00 -10.76 -5.17
N ILE A 13 18.13 -10.55 -5.86
CA ILE A 13 19.44 -10.29 -5.25
C ILE A 13 19.62 -8.80 -4.94
N TYR A 14 19.15 -7.95 -5.85
CA TYR A 14 19.21 -6.50 -5.71
C TYR A 14 17.81 -5.95 -5.98
N PRO A 15 16.88 -6.10 -5.02
CA PRO A 15 15.55 -5.57 -5.18
C PRO A 15 15.62 -4.06 -5.25
N SER A 16 14.87 -3.48 -6.16
CA SER A 16 14.65 -2.05 -6.23
C SER A 16 13.20 -1.81 -6.57
N SER A 17 12.68 -0.68 -6.10
CA SER A 17 11.32 -0.32 -6.40
C SER A 17 11.14 1.19 -6.53
N MET A 18 10.13 1.55 -7.29
CA MET A 18 9.70 2.93 -7.47
C MET A 18 8.21 3.02 -7.16
N LEU A 19 7.86 4.01 -6.35
CA LEU A 19 6.50 4.32 -5.92
C LEU A 19 6.11 5.73 -6.34
N TRP A 20 4.85 5.88 -6.73
CA TRP A 20 4.25 7.19 -6.94
C TRP A 20 2.74 7.12 -6.80
N LYS A 21 2.09 8.28 -6.66
CA LYS A 21 0.63 8.38 -6.74
C LYS A 21 0.23 8.77 -8.16
N PRO A 22 -0.88 8.24 -8.72
CA PRO A 22 -1.33 8.57 -10.07
C PRO A 22 -2.02 9.96 -10.11
N VAL A 23 -1.49 10.94 -9.39
CA VAL A 23 -2.01 12.31 -9.30
C VAL A 23 -0.92 13.32 -9.57
N VAL A 24 -1.31 14.44 -10.16
CA VAL A 24 -0.45 15.59 -10.43
C VAL A 24 -1.03 16.80 -9.72
N TYR A 25 -0.19 17.55 -9.03
CA TYR A 25 -0.61 18.74 -8.29
C TYR A 25 -0.46 19.99 -9.15
N GLN A 26 -1.49 20.84 -9.14
CA GLN A 26 -1.61 22.10 -9.87
C GLN A 26 -1.35 23.34 -9.00
N GLY A 27 -0.88 23.16 -7.77
CA GLY A 27 -0.57 24.27 -6.90
C GLY A 27 0.51 23.92 -5.88
N VAL A 28 1.19 24.96 -5.41
CA VAL A 28 2.28 24.86 -4.43
C VAL A 28 1.82 24.19 -3.13
N ASP A 29 0.58 24.45 -2.72
CA ASP A 29 -0.01 23.90 -1.49
C ASP A 29 -0.25 22.37 -1.54
N ARG A 30 -0.14 21.75 -2.73
CA ARG A 30 -0.34 20.30 -2.96
C ARG A 30 -1.66 19.77 -2.39
N LYS A 31 -2.70 20.60 -2.38
CA LYS A 31 -4.04 20.23 -1.91
C LYS A 31 -4.73 19.31 -2.90
N VAL A 32 -5.53 18.39 -2.37
CA VAL A 32 -6.31 17.40 -3.13
C VAL A 32 -7.25 18.05 -4.15
N GLU A 33 -7.85 19.19 -3.78
CA GLU A 33 -8.75 19.96 -4.66
C GLU A 33 -8.07 20.46 -5.94
N LYS A 34 -6.76 20.69 -5.87
CA LYS A 34 -5.92 21.14 -6.99
C LYS A 34 -5.09 19.96 -7.54
N THR A 35 -5.72 18.80 -7.65
CA THR A 35 -5.10 17.61 -8.28
C THR A 35 -5.87 17.16 -9.51
N THR A 36 -5.12 16.69 -10.49
CA THR A 36 -5.66 15.95 -11.64
C THR A 36 -5.02 14.57 -11.69
N LEU A 37 -5.61 13.67 -12.45
CA LEU A 37 -5.08 12.32 -12.63
C LEU A 37 -4.03 12.30 -13.75
N MET A 38 -3.00 11.48 -13.58
CA MET A 38 -2.05 11.17 -14.65
C MET A 38 -2.47 9.90 -15.39
N ALA A 39 -2.08 9.79 -16.66
CA ALA A 39 -2.15 8.55 -17.41
C ALA A 39 -0.74 7.95 -17.52
N ILE A 40 -0.66 6.64 -17.38
CA ILE A 40 0.59 5.88 -17.44
C ILE A 40 0.40 4.82 -18.50
N TYR A 41 1.44 4.63 -19.30
CA TYR A 41 1.44 3.69 -20.41
C TYR A 41 2.26 2.46 -20.05
N ASP A 42 2.04 1.39 -20.82
CA ASP A 42 2.72 0.13 -20.61
C ASP A 42 4.24 0.24 -20.67
N LEU A 43 4.90 -0.63 -19.90
CA LEU A 43 6.34 -0.74 -19.88
C LEU A 43 6.83 -1.25 -21.25
N ARG A 44 7.74 -0.50 -21.87
CA ARG A 44 8.46 -0.90 -23.07
C ARG A 44 9.84 -1.40 -22.68
N ASN A 45 10.13 -2.65 -23.02
CA ASN A 45 11.43 -3.29 -22.77
C ASN A 45 12.40 -3.09 -23.94
N ASN A 46 13.69 -3.29 -23.67
CA ASN A 46 14.78 -3.22 -24.65
C ASN A 46 14.87 -1.87 -25.37
N VAL A 47 14.71 -0.79 -24.61
CA VAL A 47 14.84 0.57 -25.12
C VAL A 47 16.31 0.89 -25.31
N ILE A 48 16.66 1.43 -26.47
CA ILE A 48 18.02 1.89 -26.75
C ILE A 48 18.21 3.23 -26.05
N LEU A 49 19.18 3.30 -25.13
CA LEU A 49 19.59 4.56 -24.54
C LEU A 49 20.22 5.44 -25.63
N THR A 50 19.77 6.68 -25.70
CA THR A 50 20.49 7.72 -26.44
C THR A 50 21.84 8.00 -25.78
N PRO A 51 22.86 8.40 -26.57
CA PRO A 51 24.17 8.83 -26.07
C PRO A 51 24.03 9.81 -24.90
N SER A 52 24.41 9.35 -23.72
CA SER A 52 24.29 10.07 -22.46
C SER A 52 25.32 9.54 -21.46
N ILE A 53 25.56 10.31 -20.40
CA ILE A 53 26.44 9.90 -19.30
C ILE A 53 25.97 8.56 -18.72
N ASP A 54 24.65 8.38 -18.61
CA ASP A 54 24.03 7.15 -18.15
C ASP A 54 24.40 5.97 -19.05
N GLN A 55 24.33 6.13 -20.38
CA GLN A 55 24.77 5.10 -21.32
C GLN A 55 26.25 4.74 -21.14
N GLY A 56 27.13 5.73 -20.87
CA GLY A 56 28.55 5.48 -20.61
C GLY A 56 28.79 4.67 -19.33
N ILE A 57 28.06 5.00 -18.25
CA ILE A 57 28.16 4.27 -16.97
C ILE A 57 27.58 2.86 -17.14
N PHE A 58 26.40 2.71 -17.72
CA PHE A 58 25.77 1.40 -17.89
C PHE A 58 26.53 0.49 -18.84
N ASN A 59 27.10 1.02 -19.94
CA ASN A 59 27.91 0.22 -20.86
C ASN A 59 29.27 -0.18 -20.26
N SER A 60 29.81 0.59 -19.30
CA SER A 60 31.05 0.23 -18.61
C SER A 60 30.84 -0.84 -17.54
N LEU A 61 29.67 -0.84 -16.89
CA LEU A 61 29.28 -1.83 -15.88
C LEU A 61 28.64 -3.09 -16.48
N TYR A 62 27.95 -2.97 -17.61
CA TYR A 62 27.20 -4.05 -18.25
C TYR A 62 27.45 -4.08 -19.74
N SER A 63 27.85 -5.24 -20.27
CA SER A 63 28.09 -5.41 -21.71
C SER A 63 26.82 -5.24 -22.56
N LYS A 64 25.64 -5.46 -21.97
CA LYS A 64 24.32 -5.23 -22.58
C LYS A 64 23.35 -4.78 -21.47
N PRO A 65 23.17 -3.47 -21.25
CA PRO A 65 22.21 -3.00 -20.26
C PRO A 65 20.78 -3.30 -20.71
N TYR A 66 20.00 -3.97 -19.85
CA TYR A 66 18.56 -4.12 -20.04
C TYR A 66 17.87 -2.85 -19.57
N VAL A 67 17.29 -2.12 -20.51
CA VAL A 67 16.64 -0.85 -20.24
C VAL A 67 15.17 -0.94 -20.61
N SER A 68 14.33 -0.55 -19.67
CA SER A 68 12.89 -0.42 -19.86
C SER A 68 12.47 1.04 -19.67
N ALA A 69 11.50 1.48 -20.44
CA ALA A 69 10.93 2.81 -20.33
C ALA A 69 9.41 2.74 -20.29
N PHE A 70 8.79 3.70 -19.62
CA PHE A 70 7.36 3.92 -19.67
C PHE A 70 7.10 5.42 -19.75
N ASN A 71 5.96 5.79 -20.33
CA ASN A 71 5.58 7.18 -20.45
C ASN A 71 4.55 7.55 -19.39
N ILE A 72 4.53 8.82 -19.02
CA ILE A 72 3.53 9.40 -18.13
C ILE A 72 2.99 10.67 -18.80
N SER A 73 1.68 10.74 -18.98
CA SER A 73 0.97 11.95 -19.42
C SER A 73 0.35 12.65 -18.22
N LEU A 74 0.60 13.96 -18.11
CA LEU A 74 0.16 14.77 -16.98
C LEU A 74 -1.13 15.53 -17.34
N GLY A 75 -2.17 15.34 -16.53
CA GLY A 75 -3.49 15.93 -16.77
C GLY A 75 -4.35 15.17 -17.75
N ARG A 76 -5.59 15.63 -17.88
CA ARG A 76 -6.62 15.02 -18.73
C ARG A 76 -6.90 15.89 -19.94
N PRO A 77 -7.31 15.29 -21.09
CA PRO A 77 -7.77 16.08 -22.21
C PRO A 77 -8.86 17.06 -21.78
N LYS A 78 -8.73 18.33 -22.20
CA LYS A 78 -9.69 19.43 -21.96
C LYS A 78 -9.79 19.94 -20.52
N ASP A 79 -8.98 19.48 -19.57
CA ASP A 79 -8.96 20.07 -18.21
C ASP A 79 -8.20 21.41 -18.15
N GLY A 80 -7.36 21.70 -19.16
CA GLY A 80 -6.52 22.90 -19.22
C GLY A 80 -5.37 22.86 -18.22
N PHE A 81 -4.96 21.67 -17.77
CA PHE A 81 -4.09 21.39 -16.63
C PHE A 81 -2.95 22.39 -16.44
N PHE A 82 -1.99 22.40 -17.37
CA PHE A 82 -0.81 23.26 -17.27
C PHE A 82 -1.11 24.69 -17.69
N ALA A 83 -1.91 24.87 -18.75
CA ALA A 83 -2.24 26.19 -19.28
C ALA A 83 -2.96 27.10 -18.25
N LYS A 84 -3.75 26.52 -17.34
CA LYS A 84 -4.49 27.27 -16.30
C LYS A 84 -3.68 27.51 -15.02
N SER A 85 -2.79 26.58 -14.66
CA SER A 85 -2.10 26.62 -13.38
C SER A 85 -0.67 27.15 -13.46
N ASN A 86 -0.04 27.04 -14.64
CA ASN A 86 1.40 27.25 -14.84
C ASN A 86 2.28 26.54 -13.79
N TYR A 87 1.78 25.42 -13.27
CA TYR A 87 2.43 24.69 -12.19
C TYR A 87 2.17 23.19 -12.36
N THR A 88 3.21 22.40 -12.12
CA THR A 88 3.13 20.95 -12.20
C THR A 88 4.08 20.35 -11.19
N PHE A 89 3.54 19.50 -10.33
CA PHE A 89 4.34 18.75 -9.39
C PHE A 89 3.90 17.29 -9.37
N ILE A 90 4.87 16.40 -9.53
CA ILE A 90 4.76 14.96 -9.33
C ILE A 90 5.81 14.52 -8.32
N GLN A 91 5.48 13.50 -7.55
CA GLN A 91 6.40 12.91 -6.59
C GLN A 91 6.59 11.44 -6.92
N LEU A 92 7.83 11.07 -7.17
CA LEU A 92 8.27 9.70 -7.32
C LEU A 92 9.27 9.39 -6.20
N THR A 93 9.20 8.19 -5.66
CA THR A 93 10.09 7.70 -4.62
C THR A 93 10.71 6.41 -5.12
N ALA A 94 12.03 6.38 -5.27
CA ALA A 94 12.77 5.20 -5.66
C ALA A 94 13.69 4.76 -4.52
N GLY A 95 13.86 3.45 -4.37
CA GLY A 95 14.73 2.87 -3.35
C GLY A 95 15.38 1.58 -3.85
N LEU A 96 16.53 1.25 -3.26
CA LEU A 96 17.25 -0.01 -3.47
C LEU A 96 16.69 -1.15 -2.59
N GLU A 97 15.40 -1.07 -2.30
CA GLU A 97 14.65 -2.03 -1.50
C GLU A 97 13.21 -2.09 -2.01
N ILE A 98 12.46 -3.12 -1.60
CA ILE A 98 11.03 -3.22 -1.86
C ILE A 98 10.30 -2.26 -0.91
N LEU A 99 9.82 -1.15 -1.44
CA LEU A 99 9.08 -0.17 -0.68
C LEU A 99 7.66 -0.69 -0.39
N GLU A 100 7.25 -0.64 0.87
CA GLU A 100 5.91 -1.04 1.26
C GLU A 100 4.88 0.04 0.94
N VAL A 101 3.79 -0.36 0.28
CA VAL A 101 2.77 0.55 -0.26
C VAL A 101 1.61 0.79 0.70
N ASP A 102 1.42 -0.12 1.66
CA ASP A 102 0.14 -0.31 2.35
C ASP A 102 0.19 -0.09 3.88
N SER A 103 1.16 0.63 4.42
CA SER A 103 1.30 0.81 5.89
C SER A 103 0.02 1.35 6.55
N ILE A 104 -0.69 2.28 5.91
CA ILE A 104 -1.97 2.81 6.41
C ILE A 104 -3.08 1.76 6.34
N LYS A 105 -3.19 1.02 5.23
CA LYS A 105 -4.21 -0.04 5.11
C LYS A 105 -3.94 -1.16 6.12
N LYS A 106 -2.69 -1.58 6.28
CA LYS A 106 -2.26 -2.56 7.28
C LYS A 106 -2.66 -2.10 8.69
N PHE A 107 -2.39 -0.85 9.03
CA PHE A 107 -2.77 -0.28 10.33
C PHE A 107 -4.30 -0.32 10.55
N VAL A 108 -5.08 0.15 9.57
CA VAL A 108 -6.55 0.15 9.66
C VAL A 108 -7.09 -1.27 9.79
N THR A 109 -6.56 -2.22 9.01
CA THR A 109 -6.96 -3.63 9.09
C THR A 109 -6.66 -4.22 10.46
N ILE A 110 -5.47 -3.98 11.02
CA ILE A 110 -5.11 -4.46 12.37
C ILE A 110 -6.04 -3.86 13.42
N ALA A 111 -6.29 -2.55 13.36
CA ALA A 111 -7.20 -1.87 14.29
C ALA A 111 -8.61 -2.45 14.24
N LEU A 112 -9.15 -2.73 13.03
CA LEU A 112 -10.43 -3.37 12.84
C LEU A 112 -10.46 -4.79 13.43
N VAL A 113 -9.46 -5.61 13.14
CA VAL A 113 -9.38 -6.98 13.66
C VAL A 113 -9.33 -6.98 15.19
N VAL A 114 -8.52 -6.11 15.79
CA VAL A 114 -8.43 -5.99 17.25
C VAL A 114 -9.75 -5.55 17.86
N SER A 115 -10.43 -4.57 17.24
CA SER A 115 -11.73 -4.07 17.71
C SER A 115 -12.84 -5.13 17.68
N LEU A 116 -12.75 -6.10 16.76
CA LEU A 116 -13.70 -7.21 16.66
C LEU A 116 -13.32 -8.39 17.56
N ALA A 117 -12.03 -8.68 17.72
CA ALA A 117 -11.55 -9.79 18.54
C ALA A 117 -11.83 -9.56 20.04
N LEU A 118 -11.74 -8.32 20.51
CA LEU A 118 -11.91 -7.98 21.92
C LEU A 118 -13.33 -8.28 22.47
N PRO A 119 -14.45 -7.86 21.84
CA PRO A 119 -15.78 -8.21 22.32
C PRO A 119 -16.07 -9.71 22.24
N ILE A 120 -15.56 -10.41 21.22
CA ILE A 120 -15.75 -11.86 21.05
C ILE A 120 -15.05 -12.62 22.19
N THR A 121 -13.81 -12.25 22.52
CA THR A 121 -13.05 -12.89 23.60
C THR A 121 -13.70 -12.65 24.96
N VAL A 122 -14.16 -11.42 25.24
CA VAL A 122 -14.89 -11.10 26.47
C VAL A 122 -16.18 -11.92 26.58
N ALA A 123 -16.95 -12.03 25.49
CA ALA A 123 -18.18 -12.82 25.45
C ALA A 123 -17.93 -14.31 25.70
N LEU A 124 -16.87 -14.88 25.11
CA LEU A 124 -16.47 -16.28 25.32
C LEU A 124 -16.07 -16.55 26.77
N ILE A 125 -15.28 -15.66 27.39
CA ILE A 125 -14.89 -15.79 28.80
C ILE A 125 -16.14 -15.74 29.70
N ALA A 126 -17.03 -14.78 29.45
CA ALA A 126 -18.28 -14.67 30.20
C ALA A 126 -19.14 -15.95 30.07
N ALA A 127 -19.28 -16.49 28.86
CA ALA A 127 -20.01 -17.74 28.61
C ALA A 127 -19.40 -18.93 29.38
N ILE A 128 -18.07 -19.09 29.35
CA ILE A 128 -17.38 -20.15 30.09
C ILE A 128 -17.60 -20.00 31.60
N CYS A 129 -17.52 -18.78 32.14
CA CYS A 129 -17.79 -18.50 33.55
C CYS A 129 -19.22 -18.86 33.95
N ILE A 130 -20.21 -18.55 33.10
CA ILE A 130 -21.62 -18.89 33.34
C ILE A 130 -21.81 -20.41 33.35
N ILE A 131 -21.28 -21.12 32.35
CA ILE A 131 -21.39 -22.58 32.25
C ILE A 131 -20.78 -23.26 33.48
N LYS A 132 -19.56 -22.87 33.88
CA LYS A 132 -18.93 -23.41 35.11
C LYS A 132 -19.78 -23.17 36.35
N ARG A 133 -20.35 -21.97 36.49
CA ARG A 133 -21.20 -21.63 37.63
C ARG A 133 -22.49 -22.45 37.64
N GLN A 134 -23.06 -22.77 36.48
CA GLN A 134 -24.25 -23.60 36.38
C GLN A 134 -23.95 -25.07 36.72
N CYS A 135 -22.87 -25.65 36.20
CA CYS A 135 -22.46 -27.02 36.54
C CYS A 135 -22.14 -27.16 38.05
N SER A 136 -21.50 -26.16 38.66
CA SER A 136 -21.21 -26.16 40.10
C SER A 136 -22.49 -26.09 40.96
N ARG A 137 -23.55 -25.42 40.49
CA ARG A 137 -24.84 -25.34 41.20
C ARG A 137 -25.63 -26.65 41.11
N GLN A 138 -25.56 -27.35 39.98
CA GLN A 138 -26.20 -28.66 39.83
C GLN A 138 -25.55 -29.73 40.71
N ASN A 139 -24.23 -29.71 40.86
CA ASN A 139 -23.54 -30.66 41.75
C ASN A 139 -23.93 -30.48 43.23
N ILE A 140 -24.13 -29.25 43.72
CA ILE A 140 -24.52 -29.00 45.13
C ILE A 140 -25.94 -29.51 45.40
N SER A 141 -26.87 -29.32 44.47
CA SER A 141 -28.25 -29.80 44.61
C SER A 141 -28.39 -31.33 44.62
N SER A 142 -27.39 -32.09 44.17
CA SER A 142 -27.41 -33.55 44.21
C SER A 142 -26.92 -34.13 45.55
N TYR A 143 -26.22 -33.36 46.38
CA TYR A 143 -25.80 -33.82 47.70
C TYR A 143 -26.89 -33.63 48.77
N ASP A 144 -27.79 -32.66 48.60
CA ASP A 144 -28.91 -32.41 49.53
C ASP A 144 -30.10 -33.38 49.37
N VAL A 145 -30.05 -34.34 48.43
CA VAL A 145 -31.14 -35.32 48.19
C VAL A 145 -30.82 -36.71 48.78
N ILE A 146 -29.66 -36.87 49.44
CA ILE A 146 -29.21 -38.16 49.99
C ILE A 146 -29.35 -38.21 51.53
N GLU A 147 -29.63 -37.10 52.19
CA GLU A 147 -30.01 -37.05 53.61
C GLU A 147 -31.52 -36.82 53.75
N ASP A 148 -32.32 -37.88 53.54
CA ASP A 148 -33.64 -38.09 54.17
C ASP A 148 -34.03 -39.58 54.08
#